data_AF-A0A929U7S6-F1
#
_entry.id   AF-A0A929U7S6-F1
#
_cell.length_a   1.000
_cell.length_b   1.000
_cell.length_c   1.000
_cell.angle_alpha   90.00
_cell.angle_beta   90.00
_cell.angle_gamma   90.00
#
_symmetry.space_group_name_H-M   'P 1'
#
loop_
_entity.id
_entity.type
_entity.pdbx_description
1 polymer ?
#
loop_
_entity_poly.entity_id
_entity_poly.type
_entity_poly.pdbx_seq_one_letter_code
_entity_poly.pdbx_strand_id
1 'polypeptide(L)'
;MLFNSYIFILLFLPVTLIGYYRIGRWSREGAEFWLLAMSLWFYAYHNPWYLILIGSSILVNFFCSRRLNHACARGKKDRRLLFFAVFFNLALIFYFKYFNFFLENVNTVFRADFVTRKILLPLGISFFTFQQISYVVDSYEGKTAGYSLREYALFVTFFPQLVAGPIVLPQELIPQMREAVRKKWDAEYVSRGIMMFTLGLSKKV
;
A
#
# COMPACT_ATOMS: atom_id res chain seq x y z
N MET A 1 -10.97 -5.61 6.26
CA MET A 1 -12.02 -5.25 7.24
C MET A 1 -12.64 -3.91 6.83
N LEU A 2 -13.92 -3.65 7.12
CA LEU A 2 -14.55 -2.34 6.83
C LEU A 2 -14.31 -1.34 7.96
N PHE A 3 -14.08 -0.07 7.62
CA PHE A 3 -13.82 1.00 8.61
C PHE A 3 -15.01 1.33 9.53
N ASN A 4 -16.23 1.09 9.07
CA ASN A 4 -17.45 1.32 9.83
C ASN A 4 -17.91 0.07 10.62
N SER A 5 -17.11 -0.99 10.68
CA SER A 5 -17.47 -2.19 11.44
C SER A 5 -17.12 -2.05 12.92
N TYR A 6 -17.91 -2.69 13.79
CA TYR A 6 -17.61 -2.74 15.23
C TYR A 6 -16.24 -3.35 15.52
N ILE A 7 -15.84 -4.37 14.77
CA ILE A 7 -14.53 -5.03 14.91
C ILE A 7 -13.40 -4.02 14.61
N PHE A 8 -13.58 -3.16 13.61
CA PHE A 8 -12.59 -2.12 13.31
C PHE A 8 -12.50 -1.11 14.46
N ILE A 9 -13.64 -0.56 14.86
CA ILE A 9 -13.72 0.58 15.78
C ILE A 9 -13.34 0.18 17.21
N LEU A 10 -13.84 -0.96 17.69
CA LEU A 10 -13.73 -1.35 19.11
C LEU A 10 -12.54 -2.25 19.42
N LEU A 11 -12.02 -2.98 18.42
CA LEU A 11 -10.93 -3.94 18.62
C LEU A 11 -9.67 -3.51 17.86
N PHE A 12 -9.73 -3.49 16.53
CA PHE A 12 -8.54 -3.33 15.70
C PHE A 12 -7.88 -1.96 15.89
N LEU A 13 -8.64 -0.86 15.84
CA LEU A 13 -8.09 0.49 15.94
C LEU A 13 -7.47 0.74 17.35
N PRO A 14 -8.15 0.44 18.48
CA PRO A 14 -7.55 0.57 19.81
C PRO A 14 -6.29 -0.28 19.98
N VAL A 15 -6.31 -1.55 19.56
CA VAL A 15 -5.15 -2.44 19.63
C VAL A 15 -3.98 -1.91 18.80
N THR A 16 -4.26 -1.43 17.59
CA THR A 16 -3.24 -0.85 16.71
C THR A 16 -2.58 0.37 17.35
N LEU A 17 -3.37 1.32 17.87
CA LEU A 17 -2.88 2.55 18.49
C LEU A 17 -2.13 2.26 19.80
N ILE A 18 -2.70 1.44 20.69
CA ILE A 18 -2.06 1.10 21.96
C ILE A 18 -0.71 0.41 21.71
N GLY A 19 -0.67 -0.56 20.80
CA GLY A 19 0.58 -1.24 20.46
C GLY A 19 1.61 -0.30 19.82
N TYR A 20 1.18 0.57 18.91
CA TYR A 20 2.05 1.57 18.28
C TYR A 20 2.69 2.49 19.32
N TYR A 21 1.89 3.11 20.20
CA TYR A 21 2.41 4.02 21.22
C TYR A 21 3.20 3.31 22.32
N ARG A 22 2.85 2.08 22.71
CA ARG A 22 3.62 1.33 23.71
C ARG A 22 4.97 0.91 23.14
N ILE A 23 5.00 0.28 21.97
CA ILE A 23 6.25 -0.20 21.37
C ILE A 23 7.14 0.98 20.98
N GLY A 24 6.54 2.07 20.49
CA GLY A 24 7.26 3.31 20.13
C GLY A 24 7.99 3.98 21.30
N ARG A 25 7.63 3.69 22.55
CA ARG A 25 8.40 4.15 23.73
C ARG A 25 9.76 3.44 23.87
N TRP A 26 9.89 2.22 23.35
CA TRP A 26 11.10 1.41 23.48
C TRP A 26 11.92 1.35 22.18
N SER A 27 11.25 1.18 21.04
CA SER A 27 11.92 1.08 19.75
C SER A 27 11.08 1.67 18.64
N ARG A 28 11.70 2.57 17.87
CA ARG A 28 11.10 3.13 16.66
C ARG A 28 10.80 2.04 15.64
N GLU A 29 11.77 1.16 15.40
CA GLU A 29 11.62 0.10 14.43
C GLU A 29 10.52 -0.86 14.84
N GLY A 30 10.40 -1.16 16.14
CA GLY A 30 9.32 -1.98 16.67
C GLY A 30 7.93 -1.40 16.40
N ALA A 31 7.77 -0.07 16.51
CA ALA A 31 6.51 0.60 16.21
C ALA A 31 6.14 0.53 14.72
N GLU A 32 7.12 0.73 13.83
CA GLU A 32 6.94 0.55 12.38
C GLU A 32 6.58 -0.91 12.04
N PHE A 33 7.25 -1.88 12.65
CA PHE A 33 6.93 -3.30 12.48
C PHE A 33 5.53 -3.64 12.99
N TRP A 34 5.11 -3.07 14.12
CA TRP A 34 3.76 -3.25 14.65
C TRP A 34 2.70 -2.70 13.69
N LEU A 35 2.90 -1.49 13.17
CA LEU A 35 2.00 -0.92 12.16
C LEU A 35 1.97 -1.75 10.89
N LEU A 36 3.11 -2.26 10.44
CA LEU A 36 3.20 -3.16 9.29
C LEU A 36 2.41 -4.45 9.55
N ALA A 37 2.58 -5.07 10.71
CA ALA A 37 1.85 -6.28 11.08
C ALA A 37 0.34 -6.05 11.14
N MET A 38 -0.12 -4.96 11.78
CA MET A 38 -1.54 -4.60 11.84
C MET A 38 -2.10 -4.27 10.45
N SER A 39 -1.29 -3.63 9.59
CA SER A 39 -1.67 -3.32 8.21
C SER A 39 -1.83 -4.57 7.36
N LEU A 40 -0.90 -5.52 7.47
CA LEU A 40 -1.00 -6.82 6.80
C LEU A 40 -2.19 -7.63 7.34
N TRP A 41 -2.44 -7.61 8.65
CA TRP A 41 -3.62 -8.25 9.24
C TRP A 41 -4.92 -7.67 8.67
N PHE A 42 -5.02 -6.34 8.61
CA PHE A 42 -6.18 -5.65 8.05
C PHE A 42 -6.47 -6.08 6.61
N TYR A 43 -5.41 -6.21 5.81
CA TYR A 43 -5.49 -6.65 4.42
C TYR A 43 -5.86 -8.13 4.30
N ALA A 44 -5.27 -8.99 5.12
CA ALA A 44 -5.52 -10.44 5.14
C ALA A 44 -6.93 -10.81 5.61
N TYR A 45 -7.61 -9.91 6.34
CA TYR A 45 -8.90 -10.18 6.98
C TYR A 45 -9.97 -10.78 6.04
N HIS A 46 -9.99 -10.37 4.76
CA HIS A 46 -10.96 -10.91 3.80
C HIS A 46 -10.45 -12.17 3.10
N ASN A 47 -9.18 -12.16 2.67
CA ASN A 47 -8.56 -13.31 2.02
C ASN A 47 -7.03 -13.30 2.25
N PRO A 48 -6.50 -14.23 3.07
CA PRO A 48 -5.07 -14.32 3.34
C PRO A 48 -4.20 -14.58 2.10
N TRP A 49 -4.74 -15.21 1.05
CA TRP A 49 -3.99 -15.49 -0.18
C TRP A 49 -3.49 -14.23 -0.88
N TYR A 50 -4.18 -13.10 -0.70
CA TYR A 50 -3.74 -11.84 -1.26
C TYR A 50 -2.46 -11.30 -0.60
N LEU A 51 -2.09 -11.76 0.61
CA LEU A 51 -0.80 -11.41 1.21
C LEU A 51 0.36 -11.85 0.34
N ILE A 52 0.24 -13.02 -0.31
CA ILE A 52 1.27 -13.52 -1.24
C ILE A 52 1.38 -12.59 -2.45
N LEU A 53 0.25 -12.11 -2.97
CA LEU A 53 0.20 -11.17 -4.07
C LEU A 53 0.84 -9.83 -3.71
N ILE A 54 0.41 -9.18 -2.63
CA ILE A 54 0.96 -7.87 -2.25
C ILE A 54 2.42 -8.01 -1.82
N GLY A 55 2.78 -9.08 -1.10
CA GLY A 55 4.14 -9.35 -0.66
C GLY A 55 5.10 -9.59 -1.83
N SER A 56 4.72 -10.43 -2.80
CA SER A 56 5.52 -10.63 -4.01
C SER A 56 5.66 -9.36 -4.83
N SER A 57 4.58 -8.57 -4.98
CA SER A 57 4.62 -7.28 -5.68
C SER A 57 5.54 -6.28 -4.98
N ILE A 58 5.50 -6.20 -3.64
CA ILE A 58 6.41 -5.37 -2.83
C ILE A 58 7.86 -5.80 -3.09
N LEU A 59 8.17 -7.10 -3.00
CA LEU A 59 9.54 -7.59 -3.19
C LEU A 59 10.07 -7.25 -4.59
N VAL A 60 9.32 -7.57 -5.65
CA VAL A 60 9.72 -7.29 -7.04
C VAL A 60 9.99 -5.79 -7.24
N ASN A 61 9.05 -4.94 -6.82
CA ASN A 61 9.18 -3.50 -6.97
C ASN A 61 10.31 -2.91 -6.13
N PHE A 62 10.53 -3.41 -4.91
CA PHE A 62 11.62 -2.96 -4.05
C PHE A 62 12.99 -3.29 -4.66
N PHE A 63 13.16 -4.51 -5.19
CA PHE A 63 14.41 -4.89 -5.85
C PHE A 63 14.65 -4.09 -7.13
N CYS A 64 13.62 -3.87 -7.95
CA CYS A 64 13.73 -3.01 -9.13
C CYS A 64 14.12 -1.58 -8.74
N SER A 65 13.43 -1.01 -7.76
CA SER A 65 13.68 0.34 -7.25
C SER A 65 15.09 0.50 -6.68
N ARG A 66 15.59 -0.49 -5.92
CA ARG A 66 16.95 -0.46 -5.37
C ARG A 66 18.01 -0.50 -6.47
N ARG A 67 17.80 -1.31 -7.51
CA ARG A 67 18.69 -1.35 -8.68
C ARG A 67 18.64 -0.04 -9.49
N LEU A 68 17.46 0.55 -9.66
CA LEU A 68 17.29 1.85 -10.31
C LEU A 68 18.03 2.96 -9.57
N ASN A 69 17.86 3.05 -8.24
CA ASN A 69 18.59 4.00 -7.41
C ASN A 69 20.11 3.82 -7.52
N HIS A 70 20.59 2.58 -7.49
CA HIS A 70 22.02 2.29 -7.62
C HIS A 70 22.57 2.62 -9.02
N ALA A 71 21.79 2.41 -10.08
CA ALA A 71 22.15 2.86 -11.43
C ALA A 71 22.22 4.40 -11.49
N CYS A 72 21.22 5.08 -10.92
CA CYS A 72 21.17 6.55 -10.86
C CYS A 72 22.38 7.13 -10.11
N ALA A 73 22.76 6.53 -8.97
CA ALA A 73 23.95 6.92 -8.21
C ALA A 73 25.27 6.78 -9.00
N ARG A 74 25.29 5.92 -10.03
CA ARG A 74 26.42 5.76 -10.97
C ARG A 74 26.28 6.64 -12.23
N GLY A 75 25.35 7.59 -12.25
CA GLY A 75 25.04 8.46 -13.39
C GLY A 75 24.34 7.74 -14.56
N LYS A 76 23.84 6.52 -14.35
CA LYS A 76 23.13 5.73 -15.38
C LYS A 76 21.62 5.77 -15.15
N LYS A 77 20.85 5.81 -16.24
CA LYS A 77 19.39 5.75 -16.20
C LYS A 77 18.88 4.49 -16.90
N ASP A 78 18.60 3.43 -16.13
CA ASP A 78 18.13 2.15 -16.67
C ASP A 78 16.64 2.17 -17.03
N ARG A 79 16.34 2.65 -18.24
CA ARG A 79 14.98 2.72 -18.79
C ARG A 79 14.32 1.35 -18.98
N ARG A 80 15.12 0.30 -19.21
CA ARG A 80 14.59 -1.06 -19.43
C ARG A 80 14.03 -1.61 -18.13
N LEU A 81 14.75 -1.43 -17.03
CA LEU A 81 14.30 -1.84 -15.71
C LEU A 81 13.08 -1.04 -15.24
N LEU A 82 13.05 0.28 -15.52
CA LEU A 82 11.87 1.11 -15.26
C LEU A 82 10.65 0.58 -16.04
N PHE A 83 10.80 0.37 -17.35
CA PHE A 83 9.73 -0.16 -18.18
C PHE A 83 9.23 -1.52 -17.69
N PHE A 84 10.14 -2.44 -17.35
CA PHE A 84 9.78 -3.75 -16.79
C PHE A 84 8.96 -3.62 -15.50
N ALA A 85 9.39 -2.77 -14.56
CA ALA A 85 8.70 -2.60 -13.29
C ALA A 85 7.31 -1.96 -13.47
N VAL A 86 7.20 -0.94 -14.32
CA VAL A 86 5.89 -0.32 -14.65
C VAL A 86 4.98 -1.34 -15.35
N PHE A 87 5.51 -2.06 -16.33
CA PHE A 87 4.77 -3.10 -17.06
C PHE A 87 4.30 -4.21 -16.12
N PHE A 88 5.13 -4.67 -15.18
CA PHE A 88 4.77 -5.67 -14.18
C PHE A 88 3.55 -5.23 -13.35
N ASN A 89 3.56 -3.99 -12.85
CA ASN A 89 2.44 -3.43 -12.10
C ASN A 89 1.16 -3.31 -12.96
N LEU A 90 1.29 -2.82 -14.19
CA LEU A 90 0.18 -2.70 -15.13
C LEU A 90 -0.40 -4.07 -15.52
N ALA A 91 0.46 -5.08 -15.71
CA ALA A 91 0.03 -6.45 -15.99
C ALA A 91 -0.73 -7.05 -14.81
N LEU A 92 -0.27 -6.79 -13.57
CA LEU A 92 -0.95 -7.24 -12.34
C LEU A 92 -2.35 -6.66 -12.23
N ILE A 93 -2.50 -5.34 -12.32
CA ILE A 93 -3.83 -4.70 -12.26
C ILE A 93 -4.70 -5.09 -13.46
N PHE A 94 -4.13 -5.23 -14.66
CA PHE A 94 -4.87 -5.70 -15.83
C PHE A 94 -5.44 -7.10 -15.59
N TYR A 95 -4.62 -8.06 -15.15
CA TYR A 95 -5.05 -9.43 -14.90
C TYR A 95 -6.19 -9.49 -13.85
N PHE A 96 -6.03 -8.81 -12.72
CA PHE A 96 -7.00 -8.93 -11.62
C PHE A 96 -8.25 -8.07 -11.78
N LYS A 97 -8.18 -6.94 -12.49
CA LYS A 97 -9.28 -5.98 -12.57
C LYS A 97 -9.91 -5.89 -13.96
N TYR A 98 -9.12 -5.99 -15.02
CA TYR A 98 -9.57 -5.68 -16.38
C TYR A 98 -9.63 -6.89 -17.32
N PHE A 99 -9.10 -8.05 -16.92
CA PHE A 99 -9.01 -9.23 -17.78
C PHE A 99 -10.38 -9.74 -18.25
N ASN A 100 -11.33 -9.88 -17.33
CA ASN A 100 -12.69 -10.33 -17.68
C ASN A 100 -13.41 -9.32 -18.56
N PHE A 101 -13.30 -8.03 -18.22
CA PHE A 101 -13.84 -6.95 -19.06
C PHE A 101 -13.23 -7.00 -20.47
N PHE A 102 -11.92 -7.22 -20.58
CA PHE A 102 -11.25 -7.37 -21.87
C PHE A 102 -11.80 -8.57 -22.68
N LEU A 103 -11.94 -9.74 -22.04
CA LEU A 103 -12.51 -10.94 -22.69
C LEU A 103 -13.95 -10.71 -23.15
N GLU A 104 -14.79 -10.07 -22.34
CA GLU A 104 -16.17 -9.74 -22.69
C GLU A 104 -16.25 -8.85 -23.95
N ASN A 105 -15.37 -7.85 -24.05
CA ASN A 105 -15.29 -6.99 -25.23
C ASN A 105 -14.81 -7.77 -26.48
N VAL A 106 -13.80 -8.63 -26.33
CA VAL A 106 -13.31 -9.48 -27.44
C VAL A 106 -14.41 -10.43 -27.92
N ASN A 107 -15.12 -11.09 -27.00
CA ASN A 107 -16.24 -11.96 -27.34
C ASN A 107 -17.33 -11.19 -28.09
N THR A 108 -17.64 -9.96 -27.65
CA THR A 108 -18.66 -9.11 -28.29
C THR A 108 -18.25 -8.68 -29.70
N VAL A 109 -17.01 -8.25 -29.90
CA VAL A 109 -16.53 -7.72 -31.19
C VAL A 109 -16.27 -8.83 -32.20
N PHE A 110 -15.60 -9.91 -31.77
CA PHE A 110 -15.15 -10.98 -32.65
C PHE A 110 -16.12 -12.17 -32.70
N ARG A 111 -17.24 -12.12 -31.98
CA ARG A 111 -18.17 -13.25 -31.78
C ARG A 111 -17.43 -14.53 -31.35
N ALA A 112 -16.43 -14.35 -30.50
CA ALA A 112 -15.67 -15.44 -29.90
C ALA A 112 -16.35 -15.90 -28.60
N ASP A 113 -16.09 -17.14 -28.19
CA ASP A 113 -16.65 -17.75 -26.98
C ASP A 113 -15.55 -18.01 -25.93
N PHE A 114 -14.74 -16.99 -25.61
CA PHE A 114 -13.77 -17.13 -24.54
C PHE A 114 -14.47 -17.17 -23.18
N VAL A 115 -14.18 -18.19 -22.37
CA VAL A 115 -14.79 -18.36 -21.05
C VAL A 115 -14.22 -17.34 -20.05
N THR A 116 -15.08 -16.49 -19.50
CA THR A 116 -14.75 -15.56 -18.41
C THR A 116 -14.36 -16.32 -17.14
N ARG A 117 -13.28 -15.90 -16.47
CA ARG A 117 -12.80 -16.57 -15.24
C ARG A 117 -13.38 -15.89 -14.00
N LYS A 118 -13.66 -16.65 -12.94
CA LYS A 118 -13.98 -16.06 -11.63
C LYS A 118 -12.69 -15.56 -10.96
N ILE A 119 -12.26 -14.36 -11.37
CA ILE A 119 -11.09 -13.70 -10.81
C ILE A 119 -11.54 -12.91 -9.58
N LEU A 120 -11.03 -13.32 -8.42
CA LEU A 120 -11.32 -12.69 -7.14
C LEU A 120 -10.45 -11.43 -7.01
N LEU A 121 -11.09 -10.28 -6.80
CA LEU A 121 -10.43 -8.98 -6.87
C LEU A 121 -9.75 -8.65 -5.52
N PRO A 122 -8.44 -8.36 -5.49
CA PRO A 122 -7.77 -7.97 -4.27
C PRO A 122 -8.19 -6.56 -3.85
N LEU A 123 -8.54 -6.40 -2.57
CA LEU A 123 -8.91 -5.11 -2.03
C LEU A 123 -7.79 -4.09 -2.28
N GLY A 124 -8.11 -2.90 -2.79
CA GLY A 124 -7.10 -1.85 -2.94
C GLY A 124 -6.03 -2.09 -4.02
N ILE A 125 -6.19 -3.07 -4.92
CA ILE A 125 -5.20 -3.35 -5.98
C ILE A 125 -4.82 -2.13 -6.80
N SER A 126 -5.79 -1.28 -7.15
CA SER A 126 -5.48 -0.06 -7.88
C SER A 126 -4.58 0.88 -7.08
N PHE A 127 -4.86 1.10 -5.79
CA PHE A 127 -4.10 2.03 -4.95
C PHE A 127 -2.67 1.58 -4.77
N PHE A 128 -2.44 0.33 -4.34
CA PHE A 128 -1.07 -0.13 -4.14
C PHE A 128 -0.31 -0.22 -5.46
N THR A 129 -0.97 -0.55 -6.58
CA THR A 129 -0.31 -0.59 -7.89
C THR A 129 0.19 0.80 -8.29
N PHE A 130 -0.63 1.85 -8.15
CA PHE A 130 -0.21 3.22 -8.48
C PHE A 130 0.84 3.77 -7.51
N GLN A 131 0.76 3.45 -6.22
CA GLN A 131 1.80 3.78 -5.25
C GLN A 131 3.14 3.11 -5.61
N GLN A 132 3.12 1.84 -6.00
CA GLN A 132 4.32 1.10 -6.40
C GLN A 132 4.92 1.66 -7.71
N ILE A 133 4.09 1.99 -8.69
CA ILE A 133 4.53 2.68 -9.91
C ILE A 133 5.18 4.03 -9.57
N SER A 134 4.53 4.85 -8.75
CA SER A 134 5.08 6.13 -8.31
C SER A 134 6.43 5.95 -7.62
N TYR A 135 6.55 4.95 -6.75
CA TYR A 135 7.80 4.65 -6.06
C TYR A 135 8.93 4.24 -7.02
N VAL A 136 8.63 3.40 -8.02
CA VAL A 136 9.60 2.99 -9.03
C VAL A 136 10.06 4.18 -9.89
N VAL A 137 9.12 5.05 -10.29
CA VAL A 137 9.43 6.27 -11.07
C VAL A 137 10.32 7.21 -10.25
N ASP A 138 9.99 7.46 -8.99
CA ASP A 138 10.81 8.28 -8.10
C ASP A 138 12.21 7.66 -7.88
N SER A 139 12.30 6.32 -7.86
CA SER A 139 13.58 5.59 -7.75
C SER A 139 14.43 5.70 -9.01
N TYR A 140 13.82 5.81 -10.19
CA TYR A 140 14.53 6.09 -11.43
C TYR A 140 15.16 7.50 -11.42
N GLU A 141 14.57 8.43 -10.68
CA GLU A 141 15.09 9.78 -10.47
C GLU A 141 16.02 9.91 -9.24
N GLY A 142 16.25 8.82 -8.50
CA GLY A 142 17.09 8.80 -7.30
C GLY A 142 16.45 9.41 -6.05
N LYS A 143 15.15 9.72 -6.08
CA LYS A 143 14.45 10.43 -4.98
C LYS A 143 14.11 9.55 -3.78
N THR A 144 14.15 8.23 -3.95
CA THR A 144 13.81 7.24 -2.91
C THR A 144 15.04 6.59 -2.27
N ALA A 145 16.24 7.14 -2.52
CA ALA A 145 17.47 6.62 -1.97
C ALA A 145 17.43 6.63 -0.42
N GLY A 146 17.78 5.50 0.20
CA GLY A 146 17.84 5.38 1.66
C GLY A 146 16.54 4.95 2.35
N TYR A 147 15.50 4.58 1.61
CA TYR A 147 14.34 3.89 2.17
C TYR A 147 14.59 2.39 2.32
N SER A 148 14.26 1.86 3.49
CA SER A 148 14.37 0.43 3.81
C SER A 148 13.19 -0.37 3.25
N LEU A 149 13.34 -1.69 3.15
CA LEU A 149 12.26 -2.59 2.70
C LEU A 149 11.02 -2.46 3.61
N ARG A 150 11.22 -2.31 4.92
CA ARG A 150 10.13 -2.11 5.89
C ARG A 150 9.35 -0.83 5.62
N GLU A 151 10.05 0.29 5.47
CA GLU A 151 9.41 1.59 5.24
C GLU A 151 8.61 1.57 3.94
N TYR A 152 9.16 0.94 2.90
CA TYR A 152 8.45 0.73 1.65
C TYR A 152 7.25 -0.22 1.80
N ALA A 153 7.42 -1.36 2.46
CA ALA A 153 6.33 -2.32 2.68
C ALA A 153 5.19 -1.69 3.49
N LEU A 154 5.54 -0.92 4.53
CA LEU A 154 4.59 -0.20 5.34
C LEU A 154 3.89 0.91 4.55
N PHE A 155 4.62 1.70 3.75
CA PHE A 155 4.05 2.69 2.83
C PHE A 155 2.98 2.07 1.91
N VAL A 156 3.28 0.93 1.29
CA VAL A 156 2.36 0.22 0.38
C VAL A 156 1.16 -0.36 1.13
N THR A 157 1.37 -0.90 2.33
CA THR A 157 0.33 -1.68 3.04
C THR A 157 -0.47 -0.86 4.03
N PHE A 158 -0.12 0.40 4.29
CA PHE A 158 -0.67 1.21 5.36
C PHE A 158 -2.21 1.23 5.32
N PHE A 159 -2.83 0.55 6.30
CA PHE A 159 -4.26 0.25 6.23
C PHE A 159 -5.19 1.46 6.09
N PRO A 160 -4.91 2.65 6.68
CA PRO A 160 -5.80 3.81 6.50
C PRO A 160 -5.90 4.25 5.05
N GLN A 161 -4.85 4.06 4.27
CA GLN A 161 -4.78 4.49 2.87
C GLN A 161 -5.18 3.38 1.89
N LEU A 162 -4.88 2.12 2.22
CA LEU A 162 -4.93 0.98 1.30
C LEU A 162 -6.29 0.78 0.60
N VAL A 163 -7.40 1.14 1.25
CA VAL A 163 -8.75 0.89 0.73
C VAL A 163 -9.33 2.07 -0.05
N ALA A 164 -9.13 3.30 0.44
CA ALA A 164 -9.84 4.47 -0.07
C ALA A 164 -9.15 5.82 0.30
N GLY A 165 -7.82 5.86 0.38
CA GLY A 165 -7.09 7.11 0.57
C GLY A 165 -6.71 7.78 -0.76
N PRO A 166 -6.35 9.07 -0.76
CA PRO A 166 -5.69 9.68 -1.93
C PRO A 166 -4.41 8.91 -2.27
N ILE A 167 -3.99 8.94 -3.54
CA ILE A 167 -2.68 8.39 -3.92
C ILE A 167 -1.62 9.35 -3.37
N VAL A 168 -0.91 8.92 -2.33
CA VAL A 168 0.12 9.71 -1.64
C VAL A 168 1.49 9.32 -2.14
N LEU A 169 2.36 10.31 -2.29
CA LEU A 169 3.73 10.11 -2.76
C LEU A 169 4.63 9.55 -1.64
N PRO A 170 5.59 8.67 -1.97
CA PRO A 170 6.54 8.14 -0.97
C PRO A 170 7.31 9.23 -0.23
N GLN A 171 7.66 10.31 -0.93
CA GLN A 171 8.42 11.45 -0.42
C GLN A 171 7.63 12.28 0.61
N GLU A 172 6.30 12.17 0.61
CA GLU A 172 5.45 12.86 1.58
C GLU A 172 5.19 11.98 2.80
N LEU A 173 4.82 10.71 2.57
CA LEU A 173 4.36 9.82 3.64
C LEU A 173 5.52 9.26 4.46
N ILE A 174 6.57 8.74 3.83
CA ILE A 174 7.66 8.07 4.55
C ILE A 174 8.33 9.02 5.55
N PRO A 175 8.72 10.26 5.20
CA PRO A 175 9.28 11.20 6.17
C PRO A 175 8.34 11.50 7.34
N GLN A 176 7.04 11.70 7.06
CA GLN A 176 6.03 11.90 8.11
C GLN A 176 5.97 10.69 9.07
N MET A 177 6.07 9.47 8.56
CA MET A 177 6.12 8.27 9.40
C MET A 177 7.40 8.23 10.25
N ARG A 178 8.55 8.61 9.71
CA ARG A 178 9.82 8.69 10.46
C ARG A 178 9.73 9.69 11.62
N GLU A 179 9.04 10.82 11.40
CA GLU A 179 8.85 11.87 12.40
C GLU A 179 7.75 11.54 13.42
N ALA A 180 6.65 10.92 12.98
CA ALA A 180 5.51 10.59 13.82
C ALA A 180 5.89 9.66 14.97
N VAL A 181 6.85 8.73 14.76
CA VAL A 181 7.33 7.84 15.82
C VAL A 181 8.10 8.60 16.92
N ARG A 182 8.64 9.79 16.62
CA ARG A 182 9.32 10.63 17.63
C ARG A 182 8.34 11.39 18.52
N LYS A 183 7.10 11.56 18.08
CA LYS A 183 6.09 12.32 18.84
C LYS A 183 5.55 11.45 19.97
N LYS A 184 5.66 11.96 21.20
CA LYS A 184 4.97 11.39 22.36
C LYS A 184 3.46 11.48 22.13
N TRP A 185 2.70 10.74 22.95
CA TRP A 185 1.25 10.86 22.99
C TRP A 185 0.84 12.33 23.12
N ASP A 186 0.07 12.80 22.15
CA ASP A 186 -0.40 14.18 22.09
C ASP A 186 -1.94 14.17 22.03
N ALA A 187 -2.55 14.68 23.09
CA ALA A 187 -4.00 14.69 23.25
C ALA A 187 -4.69 15.51 22.14
N GLU A 188 -4.02 16.53 21.59
CA GLU A 188 -4.60 17.35 20.52
C GLU A 188 -4.70 16.57 19.20
N TYR A 189 -3.64 15.86 18.81
CA TYR A 189 -3.69 15.01 17.60
C TYR A 189 -4.69 13.86 17.76
N VAL A 190 -4.77 13.26 18.94
CA VAL A 190 -5.75 12.20 19.21
C VAL A 190 -7.18 12.75 19.13
N SER A 191 -7.44 13.90 19.75
CA SER A 191 -8.76 14.56 19.69
C SER A 191 -9.16 14.92 18.25
N ARG A 192 -8.26 15.53 17.48
CA ARG A 192 -8.48 15.81 16.06
C ARG A 192 -8.73 14.55 15.24
N GLY A 193 -7.99 13.48 15.52
CA GLY A 193 -8.17 12.17 14.87
C GLY A 193 -9.55 11.56 15.17
N ILE A 194 -9.98 11.57 16.43
CA ILE A 194 -11.32 11.12 16.83
C ILE A 194 -12.40 11.98 16.16
N MET A 195 -12.25 13.31 16.14
CA MET A 195 -13.19 14.21 15.48
C MET A 195 -13.31 13.91 13.98
N MET A 196 -12.20 13.78 13.26
CA MET A 196 -12.20 13.46 11.83
C MET A 196 -12.82 12.08 11.57
N PHE A 197 -12.52 11.09 12.41
CA PHE A 197 -13.06 9.75 12.29
C PHE A 197 -14.59 9.73 12.51
N THR A 198 -15.07 10.38 13.57
CA THR A 198 -16.51 10.48 13.88
C THR A 198 -17.27 11.22 12.78
N LEU A 199 -16.76 12.37 12.31
CA LEU A 199 -17.37 13.11 11.20
C LEU A 199 -17.40 12.27 9.91
N GLY A 200 -16.32 11.54 9.63
CA GLY A 200 -16.25 10.64 8.47
C GLY A 200 -17.25 9.48 8.56
N LEU A 201 -17.43 8.90 9.76
CA LEU A 201 -18.45 7.89 10.00
C LEU A 201 -19.87 8.44 9.81
N SER A 202 -20.19 9.59 10.39
CA SER A 202 -21.51 10.23 10.27
C SER A 202 -21.87 10.65 8.84
N LYS A 203 -20.88 10.93 7.98
CA LYS A 203 -21.13 11.21 6.56
C LYS A 203 -21.35 9.95 5.72
N LYS A 204 -20.88 8.80 6.18
CA LYS A 204 -20.84 7.55 5.41
C LYS A 204 -22.01 6.62 5.72
N VAL A 205 -22.43 6.60 6.99
CA VAL A 205 -23.55 5.80 7.51
C VAL A 205 -24.76 6.72 7.62
#